data_AF-A0A3D3W0D8-F1
#
_entry.id   AF-A0A3D3W0D8-F1
#
_cell.length_a   1.000
_cell.length_b   1.000
_cell.length_c   1.000
_cell.angle_alpha   90.00
_cell.angle_beta   90.00
_cell.angle_gamma   90.00
#
_symmetry.space_group_name_H-M   'P 1'
#
loop_
_entity.id
_entity.type
_entity.pdbx_description
1 polymer ?
#
loop_
_entity_poly.entity_id
_entity_poly.type
_entity_poly.pdbx_seq_one_letter_code
_entity_poly.pdbx_strand_id
1 'polypeptide(L)'
;MWDGTCRRCWLKLGLLTLMLAGCADDESRFLPEEQAARVALEAALSSWKSGAKLATITTGSVPVDTFDARWRDGKVLESYEILGYELVENRPTIRVRIGLQGDAVVEDTFVIVGNNPLLVFRKQDFDKAGGL
;
A
#
# COMPACT_ATOMS: atom_id res chain seq x y z
N MET A 1 80.72 -4.24 5.65
CA MET A 1 81.35 -3.28 4.72
C MET A 1 80.49 -3.30 3.45
N TRP A 2 79.81 -2.18 3.19
CA TRP A 2 79.10 -1.78 1.96
C TRP A 2 77.62 -2.20 1.85
N ASP A 3 76.78 -1.33 2.42
CA ASP A 3 75.65 -0.59 1.84
C ASP A 3 74.69 -1.23 0.84
N GLY A 4 73.39 -1.03 1.13
CA GLY A 4 72.28 -1.39 0.24
C GLY A 4 70.93 -0.80 0.67
N THR A 5 70.87 0.46 1.08
CA THR A 5 69.60 1.20 1.17
C THR A 5 69.09 1.51 -0.23
N CYS A 6 68.01 0.85 -0.68
CA CYS A 6 67.21 1.36 -1.79
C CYS A 6 65.76 0.89 -1.74
N ARG A 7 64.88 1.82 -1.38
CA ARG A 7 63.54 2.03 -1.95
C ARG A 7 62.71 0.78 -2.23
N ARG A 8 61.81 0.46 -1.30
CA ARG A 8 60.42 0.24 -1.69
C ARG A 8 59.50 0.67 -0.54
N CYS A 9 58.98 1.89 -0.70
CA CYS A 9 57.59 2.13 -0.40
C CYS A 9 56.79 0.91 -0.89
N TRP A 10 55.82 0.46 -0.13
CA TRP A 10 54.43 0.30 -0.58
C TRP A 10 53.64 -0.20 0.63
N LEU A 11 52.92 0.76 1.22
CA LEU A 11 51.77 0.52 2.07
C LEU A 11 50.88 -0.54 1.40
N LYS A 12 50.56 -1.62 2.11
CA LYS A 12 49.30 -2.34 1.88
C LYS A 12 48.59 -2.51 3.22
N LEU A 13 48.12 -1.38 3.72
CA LEU A 13 47.01 -1.32 4.66
C LEU A 13 45.77 -1.78 3.87
N GLY A 14 45.45 -3.07 3.99
CA GLY A 14 44.31 -3.70 3.33
C GLY A 14 43.01 -3.11 3.86
N LEU A 15 42.53 -2.10 3.15
CA LEU A 15 41.35 -1.31 3.42
C LEU A 15 40.09 -2.19 3.39
N LEU A 16 39.60 -2.52 4.58
CA LEU A 16 38.35 -3.22 4.87
C LEU A 16 37.17 -2.26 4.72
N THR A 17 36.79 -1.92 3.49
CA THR A 17 35.56 -1.15 3.21
C THR A 17 35.03 -1.46 1.82
N LEU A 18 33.89 -2.13 1.74
CA LEU A 18 32.83 -1.96 0.72
C LEU A 18 31.66 -2.85 1.18
N MET A 19 30.85 -2.34 2.11
CA MET A 19 29.62 -1.57 1.84
C MET A 19 28.50 -2.49 1.34
N LEU A 20 27.70 -2.95 2.31
CA LEU A 20 26.24 -3.08 2.27
C LEU A 20 25.64 -2.85 0.87
N ALA A 21 25.52 -3.92 0.08
CA ALA A 21 24.56 -3.93 -1.02
C ALA A 21 23.17 -3.87 -0.37
N GLY A 22 22.59 -2.66 -0.35
CA GLY A 22 21.23 -2.46 0.10
C GLY A 22 20.29 -3.34 -0.73
N CYS A 23 19.47 -4.12 -0.04
CA CYS A 23 18.23 -4.61 -0.60
C CYS A 23 17.41 -3.39 -1.02
N ALA A 24 17.44 -3.05 -2.30
CA ALA A 24 16.40 -2.20 -2.86
C ALA A 24 15.13 -3.05 -2.84
N ASP A 25 14.29 -2.81 -1.84
CA ASP A 25 12.98 -3.43 -1.73
C ASP A 25 12.15 -2.94 -2.91
N ASP A 26 11.82 -3.86 -3.82
CA ASP A 26 11.02 -3.62 -5.02
C ASP A 26 9.53 -3.57 -4.63
N GLU A 27 9.18 -2.74 -3.65
CA GLU A 27 7.79 -2.55 -3.19
C GLU A 27 6.93 -1.94 -4.28
N SER A 28 7.53 -1.12 -5.15
CA SER A 28 6.86 -0.49 -6.29
C SER A 28 6.18 -1.49 -7.21
N ARG A 29 6.69 -2.73 -7.28
CA ARG A 29 6.07 -3.76 -8.12
C ARG A 29 4.66 -4.11 -7.68
N PHE A 30 4.27 -3.85 -6.43
CA PHE A 30 2.95 -4.20 -5.87
C PHE A 30 2.03 -2.99 -5.69
N LEU A 31 2.36 -1.85 -6.32
CA LEU A 31 1.55 -0.65 -6.23
C LEU A 31 0.75 -0.50 -7.52
N PRO A 32 -0.59 -0.57 -7.46
CA PRO A 32 -1.41 -0.43 -8.66
C PRO A 32 -1.38 1.00 -9.18
N GLU A 33 -1.58 1.15 -10.48
CA GLU A 33 -1.81 2.46 -11.08
C GLU A 33 -3.15 3.07 -10.63
N GLU A 34 -3.29 4.39 -10.78
CA GLU A 34 -4.48 5.14 -10.31
C GLU A 34 -5.80 4.54 -10.79
N GLN A 35 -5.88 4.17 -12.07
CA GLN A 35 -7.12 3.64 -12.65
C GLN A 35 -7.49 2.29 -12.01
N ALA A 36 -6.53 1.39 -11.82
CA ALA A 36 -6.76 0.11 -11.16
C ALA A 36 -7.17 0.30 -9.69
N ALA A 37 -6.53 1.23 -8.98
CA ALA A 37 -6.87 1.55 -7.60
C ALA A 37 -8.31 2.10 -7.46
N ARG A 38 -8.70 3.01 -8.36
CA ARG A 38 -10.07 3.56 -8.40
C ARG A 38 -11.11 2.49 -8.66
N VAL A 39 -10.90 1.66 -9.68
CA VAL A 39 -11.84 0.60 -10.04
C VAL A 39 -12.00 -0.41 -8.90
N ALA A 40 -10.90 -0.79 -8.24
CA ALA A 40 -10.96 -1.71 -7.09
C ALA A 40 -11.77 -1.12 -5.93
N LEU A 41 -11.53 0.14 -5.59
CA LEU A 41 -12.27 0.82 -4.53
C LEU A 41 -13.76 1.00 -4.88
N GLU A 42 -14.07 1.38 -6.13
CA GLU A 42 -15.45 1.50 -6.59
C GLU A 42 -16.19 0.16 -6.54
N ALA A 43 -15.54 -0.93 -6.93
CA ALA A 43 -16.11 -2.28 -6.82
C ALA A 43 -16.40 -2.65 -5.36
N ALA A 44 -15.46 -2.37 -4.45
CA ALA A 44 -15.63 -2.60 -3.01
C ALA A 44 -16.81 -1.80 -2.43
N LEU A 45 -16.83 -0.48 -2.65
CA LEU A 45 -17.88 0.40 -2.13
C LEU A 45 -19.25 0.11 -2.75
N SER A 46 -19.31 -0.22 -4.03
CA SER A 46 -20.55 -0.62 -4.70
C SER A 46 -21.10 -1.93 -4.12
N SER A 47 -20.24 -2.91 -3.91
CA SER A 47 -20.59 -4.19 -3.27
C SER A 47 -21.12 -3.96 -1.85
N TRP A 48 -20.42 -3.16 -1.05
CA TRP A 48 -20.86 -2.81 0.31
C TRP A 48 -22.22 -2.12 0.31
N LYS A 49 -22.41 -1.11 -0.54
CA LYS A 49 -23.67 -0.37 -0.68
C LYS A 49 -24.83 -1.26 -1.15
N SER A 50 -24.56 -2.32 -1.91
CA SER A 50 -25.58 -3.28 -2.33
C SER A 50 -26.08 -4.20 -1.20
N GLY A 51 -25.46 -4.12 -0.02
CA GLY A 51 -25.75 -4.98 1.12
C GLY A 51 -25.06 -6.35 1.05
N ALA A 52 -24.09 -6.53 0.14
CA ALA A 52 -23.31 -7.75 0.08
C ALA A 52 -22.51 -7.96 1.37
N LYS A 53 -22.35 -9.22 1.77
CA LYS A 53 -21.43 -9.59 2.85
C LYS A 53 -19.99 -9.44 2.35
N LEU A 54 -19.10 -9.08 3.26
CA LEU A 54 -17.67 -8.98 2.97
C LEU A 54 -17.13 -10.32 2.48
N ALA A 55 -16.63 -10.35 1.25
CA ALA A 55 -16.01 -11.48 0.58
C ALA A 55 -15.13 -10.96 -0.58
N THR A 56 -14.26 -11.81 -1.11
CA THR A 56 -13.48 -11.50 -2.31
C THR A 56 -14.42 -11.20 -3.49
N ILE A 57 -14.21 -10.05 -4.14
CA ILE A 57 -14.99 -9.63 -5.31
C ILE A 57 -14.25 -10.11 -6.55
N THR A 58 -14.90 -10.94 -7.37
CA THR A 58 -14.30 -11.59 -8.55
C THR A 58 -14.95 -11.17 -9.87
N THR A 59 -15.73 -10.07 -9.87
CA THR A 59 -16.46 -9.59 -11.05
C THR A 59 -15.58 -8.82 -12.05
N GLY A 60 -14.34 -8.49 -11.68
CA GLY A 60 -13.36 -7.81 -12.52
C GLY A 60 -12.24 -8.73 -13.04
N SER A 61 -11.28 -8.14 -13.75
CA SER A 61 -10.09 -8.84 -14.28
C SER A 61 -9.12 -9.31 -13.19
N VAL A 62 -9.13 -8.63 -12.03
CA VAL A 62 -8.33 -8.95 -10.86
C VAL A 62 -9.27 -9.07 -9.65
N PRO A 63 -9.13 -10.11 -8.80
CA PRO A 63 -9.90 -10.20 -7.57
C PRO A 63 -9.60 -9.03 -6.63
N VAL A 64 -10.62 -8.56 -5.90
CA VAL A 64 -10.48 -7.49 -4.93
C VAL A 64 -10.83 -8.00 -3.53
N ASP A 65 -9.90 -7.85 -2.60
CA ASP A 65 -10.12 -8.09 -1.17
C ASP A 65 -10.23 -6.76 -0.45
N THR A 66 -11.21 -6.64 0.46
CA THR A 66 -11.46 -5.41 1.20
C THR A 66 -11.27 -5.62 2.70
N PHE A 67 -10.60 -4.67 3.32
CA PHE A 67 -10.31 -4.64 4.75
C PHE A 67 -10.88 -3.35 5.34
N ASP A 68 -12.16 -3.42 5.71
CA ASP A 68 -12.86 -2.39 6.46
C ASP A 68 -13.58 -3.07 7.65
N ALA A 69 -13.17 -2.72 8.87
CA ALA A 69 -13.74 -3.29 10.08
C ALA A 69 -15.25 -3.06 10.18
N ARG A 70 -15.74 -1.92 9.70
CA ARG A 70 -17.16 -1.55 9.80
C ARG A 70 -18.02 -2.44 8.90
N TRP A 71 -17.55 -2.71 7.68
CA TRP A 71 -18.24 -3.63 6.77
C TRP A 71 -18.22 -5.06 7.34
N ARG A 72 -17.08 -5.52 7.85
CA ARG A 72 -16.98 -6.82 8.54
C ARG A 72 -17.96 -6.92 9.72
N ASP A 73 -18.12 -5.84 10.47
CA ASP A 73 -19.03 -5.75 11.62
C ASP A 73 -20.50 -5.54 11.21
N GLY A 74 -20.81 -5.55 9.91
CA GLY A 74 -22.18 -5.52 9.39
C GLY A 74 -22.80 -4.13 9.29
N LYS A 75 -22.01 -3.05 9.37
CA LYS A 75 -22.52 -1.70 9.08
C LYS A 75 -23.01 -1.61 7.63
N VAL A 76 -24.04 -0.81 7.41
CA VAL A 76 -24.66 -0.60 6.08
C VAL A 76 -24.16 0.72 5.50
N LEU A 77 -23.63 0.67 4.28
CA LEU A 77 -23.21 1.86 3.53
C LEU A 77 -24.40 2.45 2.77
N GLU A 78 -24.83 3.66 3.14
CA GLU A 78 -25.94 4.36 2.48
C GLU A 78 -25.45 5.22 1.32
N SER A 79 -24.31 5.90 1.49
CA SER A 79 -23.75 6.80 0.48
C SER A 79 -22.23 6.79 0.51
N TYR A 80 -21.65 7.02 -0.67
CA TYR A 80 -20.23 7.31 -0.79
C TYR A 80 -20.01 8.30 -1.94
N GLU A 81 -18.94 9.08 -1.83
CA GLU A 81 -18.46 10.01 -2.87
C GLU A 81 -16.94 10.00 -2.88
N ILE A 82 -16.33 9.69 -4.03
CA ILE A 82 -14.87 9.71 -4.18
C ILE A 82 -14.43 11.16 -4.37
N LEU A 83 -13.60 11.65 -3.45
CA LEU A 83 -13.19 13.06 -3.39
C LEU A 83 -11.88 13.31 -4.15
N GLY A 84 -10.97 12.33 -4.18
CA GLY A 84 -9.68 12.51 -4.85
C GLY A 84 -8.71 11.37 -4.65
N TYR A 85 -7.75 11.28 -5.55
CA TYR A 85 -6.63 10.35 -5.54
C TYR A 85 -5.34 11.09 -5.20
N GLU A 86 -4.46 10.43 -4.46
CA GLU A 86 -3.11 10.90 -4.16
C GLU A 86 -2.16 9.72 -3.93
N LEU A 87 -0.86 10.00 -3.98
CA LEU A 87 0.18 9.06 -3.58
C LEU A 87 0.73 9.49 -2.21
N VAL A 88 0.54 8.67 -1.19
CA VAL A 88 1.11 8.88 0.15
C VAL A 88 2.19 7.83 0.36
N GLU A 89 3.43 8.26 0.52
CA GLU A 89 4.59 7.34 0.62
C GLU A 89 4.62 6.37 -0.58
N ASN A 90 4.37 6.91 -1.78
CA ASN A 90 4.22 6.19 -3.04
C ASN A 90 3.02 5.22 -3.14
N ARG A 91 2.18 5.10 -2.11
CA ARG A 91 1.01 4.23 -2.13
C ARG A 91 -0.25 4.92 -2.67
N PRO A 92 -0.98 4.29 -3.60
CA PRO A 92 -2.31 4.72 -4.03
C PRO A 92 -3.24 4.93 -2.84
N THR A 93 -3.68 6.18 -2.68
CA THR A 93 -4.52 6.62 -1.57
C THR A 93 -5.70 7.40 -2.12
N ILE A 94 -6.92 7.06 -1.69
CA ILE A 94 -8.15 7.68 -2.19
C ILE A 94 -8.99 8.19 -1.02
N ARG A 95 -9.32 9.47 -1.04
CA ARG A 95 -10.24 10.09 -0.08
C ARG A 95 -11.68 9.89 -0.53
N VAL A 96 -12.54 9.50 0.41
CA VAL A 96 -13.94 9.17 0.17
C VAL A 96 -14.80 9.74 1.29
N ARG A 97 -15.87 10.43 0.94
CA ARG A 97 -16.94 10.77 1.89
C ARG A 97 -17.84 9.55 2.04
N ILE A 98 -18.06 9.09 3.26
CA ILE A 98 -18.81 7.87 3.60
C ILE A 98 -19.99 8.23 4.50
N GLY A 99 -21.19 7.78 4.13
CA GLY A 99 -22.39 7.80 4.96
C GLY A 99 -22.81 6.38 5.33
N LEU A 100 -22.70 6.04 6.60
CA LEU A 100 -23.21 4.76 7.14
C LEU A 100 -24.58 4.98 7.79
N GLN A 101 -25.43 3.97 7.68
CA GLN A 101 -26.76 4.01 8.28
C GLN A 101 -26.69 4.27 9.79
N GLY A 102 -27.36 5.34 10.23
CA GLY A 102 -27.45 5.73 11.63
C GLY A 102 -26.22 6.44 12.20
N ASP A 103 -25.18 6.68 11.39
CA ASP A 103 -23.96 7.38 11.78
C ASP A 103 -23.85 8.75 11.05
N ALA A 104 -22.97 9.63 11.51
CA ALA A 104 -22.67 10.87 10.80
C ALA A 104 -21.86 10.59 9.52
N VAL A 105 -22.05 11.43 8.49
CA VAL A 105 -21.22 11.39 7.29
C VAL A 105 -19.81 11.85 7.63
N VAL A 106 -18.80 11.07 7.26
CA VAL A 106 -17.39 11.33 7.55
C VAL A 106 -16.55 11.23 6.28
N GLU A 107 -15.39 11.89 6.26
CA GLU A 107 -14.38 11.67 5.24
C GLU A 107 -13.39 10.62 5.74
N ASP A 108 -13.21 9.58 4.92
CA ASP A 108 -12.29 8.48 5.14
C ASP A 108 -11.25 8.42 4.02
N THR A 109 -10.18 7.71 4.30
CA THR A 109 -9.10 7.46 3.34
C THR A 109 -8.93 5.97 3.16
N PHE A 110 -8.77 5.53 1.91
CA PHE A 110 -8.52 4.16 1.54
C PHE A 110 -7.13 4.03 0.90
N VAL A 111 -6.41 2.98 1.27
CA VAL A 111 -5.09 2.64 0.72
C VAL A 111 -5.26 1.39 -0.13
N ILE A 112 -4.74 1.42 -1.35
CA ILE A 112 -4.84 0.31 -2.29
C ILE A 112 -3.45 -0.21 -2.62
N VAL A 113 -3.24 -1.51 -2.41
CA VAL A 113 -1.97 -2.20 -2.65
C VAL A 113 -2.21 -3.57 -3.28
N GLY A 114 -1.16 -4.24 -3.72
CA GLY A 114 -1.21 -5.53 -4.37
C GLY A 114 -1.47 -5.43 -5.87
N ASN A 115 -1.36 -6.56 -6.56
CA ASN A 115 -1.61 -6.68 -8.00
C ASN A 115 -2.61 -7.77 -8.36
N ASN A 116 -2.62 -8.87 -7.60
CA ASN A 116 -3.52 -10.00 -7.77
C ASN A 116 -3.48 -10.87 -6.49
N PRO A 117 -4.41 -10.67 -5.54
CA PRO A 117 -5.52 -9.72 -5.58
C PRO A 117 -5.08 -8.26 -5.39
N LEU A 118 -5.98 -7.33 -5.71
CA LEU A 118 -5.93 -5.94 -5.25
C LEU A 118 -6.53 -5.88 -3.84
N LEU A 119 -5.83 -5.23 -2.92
CA LEU A 119 -6.21 -5.11 -1.52
C LEU A 119 -6.65 -3.67 -1.24
N VAL A 120 -7.90 -3.49 -0.81
CA VAL A 120 -8.47 -2.19 -0.47
C VAL A 120 -8.61 -2.09 1.05
N PHE A 121 -7.80 -1.23 1.67
CA PHE A 121 -7.85 -1.01 3.11
C PHE A 121 -8.45 0.34 3.45
N ARG A 122 -9.32 0.40 4.45
CA ARG A 122 -9.54 1.67 5.18
C ARG A 122 -8.21 2.04 5.86
N LYS A 123 -7.75 3.28 5.74
CA LYS A 123 -6.45 3.74 6.29
C LYS A 123 -6.27 3.38 7.77
N GLN A 124 -7.32 3.55 8.58
CA GLN A 124 -7.28 3.18 9.99
C GLN A 124 -7.04 1.68 10.23
N ASP A 125 -7.56 0.81 9.36
CA ASP A 125 -7.36 -0.64 9.48
C ASP A 125 -6.02 -1.07 8.87
N PHE A 126 -5.54 -0.38 7.84
CA PHE A 126 -4.16 -0.50 7.34
C PHE A 126 -3.14 -0.18 8.44
N ASP A 127 -3.33 0.93 9.16
CA ASP A 127 -2.44 1.37 10.23
C ASP A 127 -2.42 0.39 11.41
N LYS A 128 -3.59 -0.13 11.79
CA LYS A 128 -3.69 -1.17 12.83
C LYS A 128 -3.00 -2.47 12.42
N ALA A 129 -2.93 -2.78 11.13
CA ALA A 129 -2.23 -3.94 10.60
C ALA A 129 -0.70 -3.76 10.56
N GLY A 130 -0.19 -2.60 10.99
CA GLY A 130 1.24 -2.30 11.07
C GLY A 130 1.76 -1.42 9.94
N GLY A 131 0.92 -1.09 8.94
CA GLY A 131 1.34 -0.45 7.70
C GLY A 131 2.29 -1.37 6.95
N LEU A 132 1.79 -2.04 5.91
CA LEU A 132 2.63 -2.94 5.09
C LEU A 132 3.89 -2.24 4.60
#